data_AF-A0A4W5KPD7-F1
#
_entry.id   AF-A0A4W5KPD7-F1
#
_cell.length_a   1.000
_cell.length_b   1.000
_cell.length_c   1.000
_cell.angle_alpha   90.00
_cell.angle_beta   90.00
_cell.angle_gamma   90.00
#
_symmetry.space_group_name_H-M   'P 1'
#
loop_
_entity.id
_entity.type
_entity.pdbx_description
1 polymer ?
#
loop_
_entity_poly.entity_id
_entity_poly.type
_entity_poly.pdbx_seq_one_letter_code
_entity_poly.pdbx_strand_id
1 'polypeptide(L)'
;MVPFSPLFPLSLQALTKTSASRNALVAMLSEVPACIRTRVSELSLSLDILSLLLDIICPKLRPVNPQLFSDREKQQLVDLIHTMISYNLSYRQDRTPDGQYVYVLEPRVEQAVCFPGLPPHRQLTYQTKQTISREMDQERMRRAESLMLLRNPVRHTHTHTHTH
;
A
#
# COMPACT_ATOMS: atom_id res chain seq x y z
N MET A 1 20.98 -38.68 -30.15
CA MET A 1 19.86 -37.74 -29.87
C MET A 1 20.19 -37.03 -28.57
N VAL A 2 20.53 -35.75 -28.65
CA VAL A 2 20.83 -34.92 -27.46
C VAL A 2 19.49 -34.42 -26.92
N PRO A 3 19.18 -34.54 -25.61
CA PRO A 3 17.89 -34.11 -25.09
C PRO A 3 17.81 -32.58 -25.16
N PHE A 4 16.74 -32.10 -25.79
CA PHE A 4 16.38 -30.70 -25.91
C PHE A 4 16.23 -30.09 -24.51
N SER A 5 17.07 -29.11 -24.17
CA SER A 5 17.15 -28.54 -22.83
C SER A 5 15.86 -27.81 -22.42
N PRO A 6 15.39 -27.93 -21.15
CA PRO A 6 14.22 -27.21 -20.64
C PRO A 6 14.50 -25.73 -20.31
N LEU A 7 15.58 -25.14 -20.85
CA LEU A 7 16.06 -23.81 -20.46
C LEU A 7 15.17 -22.66 -20.96
N PHE A 8 14.44 -22.88 -22.07
CA PHE A 8 13.60 -21.86 -22.71
C PHE A 8 12.46 -21.34 -21.82
N PRO A 9 11.59 -22.20 -21.23
CA PRO A 9 10.49 -21.72 -20.37
C PRO A 9 10.97 -21.00 -19.10
N LEU A 10 12.16 -21.35 -18.58
CA LEU A 10 12.72 -20.69 -17.39
C LEU A 10 13.15 -19.24 -17.67
N SER A 11 13.72 -18.97 -18.85
CA SER A 11 14.15 -17.62 -19.23
C SER A 11 12.97 -16.66 -19.43
N LEU A 12 11.87 -17.12 -20.04
CA LEU A 12 10.66 -16.34 -20.22
C LEU A 12 9.97 -16.07 -18.88
N GLN A 13 9.86 -17.09 -18.01
CA GLN A 13 9.31 -16.92 -16.68
C GLN A 13 10.16 -15.98 -15.81
N ALA A 14 11.49 -16.02 -15.95
CA ALA A 14 12.38 -15.09 -15.27
C ALA A 14 12.13 -13.65 -15.76
N LEU A 15 12.07 -13.45 -17.09
CA LEU A 15 11.80 -12.13 -17.68
C LEU A 15 10.45 -11.56 -17.25
N THR A 16 9.38 -12.36 -17.27
CA THR A 16 8.04 -11.91 -16.86
C THR A 16 8.02 -11.52 -15.39
N LYS A 17 8.62 -12.32 -14.51
CA LYS A 17 8.77 -12.00 -13.08
C LYS A 17 9.57 -10.72 -12.84
N THR A 18 10.73 -10.58 -13.48
CA THR A 18 11.57 -9.37 -13.34
C THR A 18 10.82 -8.13 -13.84
N SER A 19 10.14 -8.22 -14.97
CA SER A 19 9.37 -7.11 -15.53
C SER A 19 8.18 -6.72 -14.64
N ALA A 20 7.47 -7.71 -14.07
CA ALA A 20 6.35 -7.47 -13.16
C ALA A 20 6.81 -6.78 -11.87
N SER A 21 7.89 -7.28 -11.24
CA SER A 21 8.47 -6.67 -10.04
C SER A 21 8.91 -5.24 -10.32
N ARG A 22 9.60 -5.00 -11.44
CA ARG A 22 10.03 -3.66 -11.85
C ARG A 22 8.85 -2.72 -12.05
N ASN A 23 7.81 -3.15 -12.76
CA ASN A 23 6.62 -2.34 -12.99
C ASN A 23 5.92 -1.98 -11.66
N ALA A 24 5.86 -2.91 -10.70
CA ALA A 24 5.30 -2.66 -9.37
C ALA A 24 6.13 -1.61 -8.60
N LEU A 25 7.47 -1.72 -8.62
CA LEU A 25 8.35 -0.74 -7.98
C LEU A 25 8.23 0.65 -8.61
N VAL A 26 8.17 0.72 -9.94
CA VAL A 26 7.97 1.99 -10.67
C VAL A 26 6.61 2.60 -10.34
N ALA A 27 5.53 1.80 -10.31
CA ALA A 27 4.21 2.27 -9.91
C ALA A 27 4.21 2.82 -8.48
N MET A 28 4.87 2.10 -7.55
CA MET A 28 5.04 2.55 -6.16
C MET A 28 5.75 3.91 -6.11
N LEU A 29 6.84 4.08 -6.88
CA LEU A 29 7.63 5.32 -6.89
C LEU A 29 7.00 6.48 -7.68
N SER A 30 6.03 6.20 -8.56
CA SER A 30 5.45 7.22 -9.46
C SER A 30 4.72 8.34 -8.72
N GLU A 31 4.07 8.00 -7.60
CA GLU A 31 3.32 8.94 -6.75
C GLU A 31 4.04 9.28 -5.44
N VAL A 32 5.24 8.73 -5.22
CA VAL A 32 6.06 9.04 -4.05
C VAL A 32 6.66 10.45 -4.17
N PRO A 33 6.64 11.27 -3.09
CA PRO A 33 7.26 12.59 -3.07
C PRO A 33 8.72 12.59 -3.52
N ALA A 34 9.14 13.64 -4.24
CA ALA A 34 10.49 13.76 -4.80
C ALA A 34 11.61 13.70 -3.73
N CYS A 35 11.33 14.09 -2.49
CA CYS A 35 12.27 14.00 -1.36
C CYS A 35 12.64 12.56 -0.98
N ILE A 36 11.73 11.60 -1.21
CA ILE A 36 11.97 10.17 -0.99
C ILE A 36 12.61 9.58 -2.24
N ARG A 37 12.09 9.92 -3.43
CA ARG A 37 12.53 9.36 -4.72
C ARG A 37 14.00 9.63 -5.05
N THR A 38 14.53 10.79 -4.64
CA THR A 38 15.94 11.17 -4.90
C THR A 38 16.96 10.38 -4.09
N ARG A 39 16.54 9.67 -3.03
CA ARG A 39 17.42 8.94 -2.10
C ARG A 39 17.37 7.43 -2.30
N VAL A 40 16.57 6.94 -3.23
CA VAL A 40 16.24 5.53 -3.36
C VAL A 40 16.59 5.03 -4.76
N SER A 41 17.57 4.13 -4.85
CA SER A 41 17.86 3.36 -6.07
C SER A 41 16.89 2.17 -6.17
N GLU A 42 16.59 1.69 -7.39
CA GLU A 42 15.70 0.53 -7.60
C GLU A 42 16.20 -0.72 -6.83
N LEU A 43 17.52 -0.92 -6.79
CA LEU A 43 18.15 -2.03 -6.05
C LEU A 43 18.02 -1.86 -4.53
N SER A 44 18.38 -0.70 -3.98
CA SER A 44 18.26 -0.41 -2.54
C SER A 44 16.81 -0.45 -2.06
N LEU A 45 15.87 -0.04 -2.93
CA LEU A 45 14.45 -0.15 -2.65
C LEU A 45 14.04 -1.61 -2.48
N SER A 46 14.42 -2.47 -3.42
CA SER A 46 14.03 -3.87 -3.43
C SER A 46 14.70 -4.68 -2.31
N LEU A 47 15.97 -4.44 -2.00
CA LEU A 47 16.75 -5.26 -1.08
C LEU A 47 16.59 -4.81 0.38
N ASP A 48 16.62 -3.49 0.63
CA ASP A 48 16.72 -2.95 2.00
C ASP A 48 15.39 -2.36 2.49
N ILE A 49 14.75 -1.53 1.67
CA ILE A 49 13.59 -0.74 2.12
C ILE A 49 12.30 -1.55 2.07
N LEU A 50 12.08 -2.30 0.99
CA LEU A 50 10.81 -2.96 0.74
C LEU A 50 10.55 -4.09 1.75
N SER A 51 11.57 -4.88 2.09
CA SER A 51 11.46 -5.92 3.12
C SER A 51 11.02 -5.35 4.47
N LEU A 52 11.65 -4.24 4.90
CA LEU A 52 11.29 -3.54 6.14
C LEU A 52 9.89 -2.92 6.06
N LEU A 53 9.54 -2.34 4.91
CA LEU A 53 8.22 -1.74 4.69
C LEU A 53 7.11 -2.79 4.76
N LEU A 54 7.31 -3.98 4.18
CA LEU A 54 6.34 -5.08 4.26
C LEU A 54 6.12 -5.56 5.70
N ASP A 55 7.14 -5.51 6.54
CA ASP A 55 7.01 -5.82 7.95
C ASP A 55 6.27 -4.72 8.72
N ILE A 56 6.50 -3.45 8.39
CA ILE A 56 5.80 -2.29 8.99
C ILE A 56 4.31 -2.31 8.63
N ILE A 57 3.97 -2.57 7.37
CA ILE A 57 2.56 -2.61 6.93
C ILE A 57 1.79 -3.81 7.48
N CYS A 58 2.48 -4.74 8.14
CA CYS A 58 1.92 -5.84 8.89
C CYS A 58 1.96 -5.53 10.40
N PRO A 59 1.08 -4.67 10.93
CA PRO A 59 1.09 -4.32 12.35
C PRO A 59 0.57 -5.49 13.22
N LYS A 60 1.02 -5.56 14.46
CA LYS A 60 0.51 -6.52 15.46
C LYS A 60 -0.71 -5.94 16.18
N LEU A 61 -1.79 -5.72 15.44
CA LEU A 61 -3.07 -5.27 16.00
C LEU A 61 -3.93 -6.46 16.41
N ARG A 62 -4.69 -6.30 17.49
CA ARG A 62 -5.70 -7.29 17.87
C ARG A 62 -6.80 -7.34 16.80
N PRO A 63 -7.28 -8.52 16.40
CA PRO A 63 -8.38 -8.66 15.43
C PRO A 63 -9.74 -8.38 16.10
N VAL A 64 -9.86 -7.24 16.78
CA VAL A 64 -11.09 -6.77 17.41
C VAL A 64 -11.65 -5.59 16.63
N ASN A 65 -12.90 -5.21 16.92
CA ASN A 65 -13.50 -4.02 16.34
C ASN A 65 -12.60 -2.80 16.61
N PRO A 66 -12.25 -1.96 15.60
CA PRO A 66 -11.45 -0.75 15.79
C PRO A 66 -11.95 0.20 16.89
N GLN A 67 -13.26 0.17 17.19
CA GLN A 67 -13.83 0.94 18.30
C GLN A 67 -13.31 0.53 19.68
N LEU A 68 -12.82 -0.71 19.81
CA LEU A 68 -12.24 -1.28 21.03
C LEU A 68 -10.72 -1.13 21.10
N PHE A 69 -10.12 -0.44 20.12
CA PHE A 69 -8.69 -0.15 20.13
C PHE A 69 -8.39 0.87 21.22
N SER A 70 -7.30 0.63 21.95
CA SER A 70 -6.69 1.63 22.81
C SER A 70 -6.21 2.82 21.98
N ASP A 71 -6.00 3.97 22.61
CA ASP A 71 -5.51 5.17 21.90
C ASP A 71 -4.15 4.93 21.24
N ARG A 72 -3.31 4.08 21.84
CA ARG A 72 -2.05 3.63 21.24
C ARG A 72 -2.29 2.81 19.97
N GLU A 73 -3.19 1.84 19.98
CA GLU A 73 -3.52 1.03 18.80
C GLU A 73 -4.12 1.89 17.68
N LYS A 74 -4.96 2.87 18.03
CA LYS A 74 -5.50 3.85 17.07
C LYS A 74 -4.39 4.69 16.45
N GLN A 75 -3.47 5.22 17.26
CA GLN A 75 -2.33 5.98 16.74
C GLN A 75 -1.46 5.14 15.80
N GLN A 76 -1.19 3.88 16.17
CA GLN A 76 -0.45 2.95 15.31
C GLN A 76 -1.14 2.70 13.97
N LEU A 77 -2.48 2.63 13.97
CA LEU A 77 -3.25 2.52 12.74
C LEU A 77 -3.13 3.79 11.90
N VAL A 78 -3.24 4.98 12.50
CA VAL A 78 -3.06 6.25 11.78
C VAL A 78 -1.67 6.34 11.14
N ASP A 79 -0.62 6.03 11.90
CA ASP A 79 0.77 6.07 11.41
C ASP A 79 0.99 5.06 10.27
N LEU A 80 0.39 3.88 10.39
CA LEU A 80 0.38 2.87 9.32
C LEU A 80 -0.29 3.40 8.04
N ILE A 81 -1.49 3.97 8.17
CA ILE A 81 -2.23 4.50 7.02
C ILE A 81 -1.44 5.61 6.33
N HIS A 82 -0.83 6.51 7.10
CA HIS A 82 0.03 7.56 6.57
C HIS A 82 1.25 6.99 5.85
N THR A 83 1.87 5.94 6.40
CA THR A 83 3.00 5.26 5.78
C THR A 83 2.58 4.63 4.45
N MET A 84 1.49 3.86 4.44
CA MET A 84 0.98 3.21 3.23
C MET A 84 0.66 4.23 2.14
N ILE A 85 -0.02 5.34 2.47
CA ILE A 85 -0.31 6.41 1.49
C ILE A 85 1.00 7.04 0.97
N SER A 86 1.99 7.27 1.84
CA SER A 86 3.26 7.91 1.45
C SER A 86 4.08 7.07 0.46
N TYR A 87 3.93 5.74 0.52
CA TYR A 87 4.56 4.79 -0.40
C TYR A 87 3.61 4.31 -1.51
N ASN A 88 2.45 4.95 -1.69
CA ASN A 88 1.43 4.56 -2.66
C ASN A 88 1.04 3.07 -2.58
N LEU A 89 0.88 2.55 -1.38
CA LEU A 89 0.44 1.18 -1.12
C LEU A 89 -1.02 1.17 -0.69
N SER A 90 -1.80 0.20 -1.15
CA SER A 90 -3.20 0.01 -0.74
C SER A 90 -3.60 -1.46 -0.79
N TYR A 91 -4.70 -1.81 -0.10
CA TYR A 91 -5.31 -3.13 -0.25
C TYR A 91 -6.50 -3.05 -1.19
N ARG A 92 -6.46 -3.80 -2.29
CA ARG A 92 -7.58 -3.94 -3.22
C ARG A 92 -8.26 -5.28 -3.04
N GLN A 93 -9.59 -5.29 -3.07
CA GLN A 93 -10.37 -6.52 -3.02
C GLN A 93 -10.42 -7.13 -4.43
N ASP A 94 -9.80 -8.29 -4.60
CA ASP A 94 -9.81 -9.10 -5.81
C ASP A 94 -10.74 -10.31 -5.63
N ARG A 95 -11.37 -10.73 -6.72
CA ARG A 95 -12.10 -11.99 -6.79
C ARG A 95 -11.20 -13.05 -7.41
N THR A 96 -10.94 -14.13 -6.68
CA THR A 96 -10.18 -15.27 -7.19
C THR A 96 -10.97 -16.01 -8.27
N PRO A 97 -10.31 -16.80 -9.14
CA PRO A 97 -11.00 -17.64 -10.12
C PRO A 97 -12.04 -18.58 -9.50
N ASP A 98 -11.79 -19.01 -8.26
CA ASP A 98 -12.69 -19.86 -7.46
C ASP A 98 -13.89 -19.09 -6.88
N GLY A 99 -13.96 -17.78 -7.13
CA GLY A 99 -15.06 -16.90 -6.72
C GLY A 99 -14.92 -16.29 -5.32
N GLN A 100 -13.84 -16.56 -4.60
CA GLN A 100 -13.60 -16.04 -3.25
C GLN A 100 -13.05 -14.60 -3.32
N TYR A 101 -13.43 -13.75 -2.37
CA TYR A 101 -12.85 -12.42 -2.23
C TYR A 101 -11.60 -12.43 -1.36
N VAL A 102 -10.53 -11.81 -1.85
CA VAL A 102 -9.25 -11.68 -1.16
C VAL A 102 -8.73 -10.25 -1.27
N TYR A 103 -8.08 -9.77 -0.21
CA TYR A 103 -7.38 -8.49 -0.25
C TYR A 103 -5.91 -8.70 -0.67
N VAL A 104 -5.55 -8.05 -1.77
CA VAL A 104 -4.21 -8.08 -2.38
C VAL A 104 -3.57 -6.71 -2.23
N LEU A 105 -2.27 -6.66 -1.99
CA LEU A 105 -1.53 -5.40 -1.93
C LEU A 105 -1.36 -4.85 -3.35
N GLU A 106 -1.60 -3.55 -3.50
CA GLU A 106 -1.42 -2.84 -4.75
C GLU A 106 -0.56 -1.59 -4.53
N PRO A 107 0.52 -1.41 -5.32
CA PRO A 107 1.09 -2.34 -6.30
C PRO A 107 1.58 -3.65 -5.66
N ARG A 108 1.67 -4.74 -6.46
CA ARG A 108 2.05 -6.10 -6.01
C ARG A 108 3.54 -6.24 -5.68
N VAL A 109 4.03 -5.37 -4.79
CA VAL A 109 5.45 -5.26 -4.43
C VAL A 109 5.93 -6.43 -3.58
N GLU A 110 5.03 -7.18 -2.94
CA GLU A 110 5.36 -8.38 -2.17
C GLU A 110 6.06 -9.46 -3.02
N GLN A 111 5.83 -9.47 -4.34
CA GLN A 111 6.48 -10.41 -5.24
C GLN A 111 7.95 -10.08 -5.50
N ALA A 112 8.33 -8.80 -5.34
CA ALA A 112 9.70 -8.35 -5.58
C ALA A 112 10.69 -8.82 -4.51
N VAL A 113 10.20 -9.15 -3.31
CA VAL A 113 11.02 -9.63 -2.17
C VAL A 113 10.76 -11.09 -1.81
N CYS A 114 10.03 -11.82 -2.65
CA CYS A 114 9.79 -13.24 -2.47
C CYS A 114 10.99 -14.05 -3.02
N PHE A 115 12.01 -14.25 -2.18
CA PHE A 115 13.18 -15.03 -2.56
C PHE A 115 12.97 -16.53 -2.28
N PRO A 116 13.29 -17.41 -3.24
CA PRO A 116 13.17 -18.85 -3.04
C PRO A 116 14.07 -19.30 -1.87
N GLY A 117 13.50 -20.05 -0.93
CA GLY A 117 14.20 -20.56 0.24
C GLY A 117 14.08 -19.70 1.51
N LEU A 118 13.50 -18.50 1.42
CA LEU A 118 13.15 -17.70 2.60
C LEU A 118 11.71 -17.99 3.06
N PRO A 119 11.42 -17.87 4.37
CA PRO A 119 10.05 -17.95 4.85
C PRO A 119 9.22 -16.80 4.24
N PRO A 120 7.93 -17.05 3.91
CA PRO A 120 7.07 -15.99 3.41
C PRO A 120 6.87 -14.91 4.48
N HIS A 121 6.74 -13.65 4.04
CA HIS A 121 6.38 -12.56 4.94
C HIS A 121 5.06 -12.84 5.65
N ARG A 122 4.96 -12.36 6.89
CA ARG A 122 3.74 -12.50 7.69
C ARG A 122 2.56 -11.88 6.94
N GLN A 123 1.46 -12.62 6.86
CA GLN A 123 0.23 -12.10 6.24
C GLN A 123 -0.76 -11.64 7.30
N LEU A 124 -1.45 -10.54 7.01
CA LEU A 124 -2.57 -10.05 7.81
C LEU A 124 -3.84 -10.87 7.56
N THR A 125 -4.68 -10.96 8.59
CA THR A 125 -6.01 -11.56 8.46
C THR A 125 -6.88 -10.74 7.49
N TYR A 126 -7.89 -11.39 6.90
CA TYR A 126 -8.84 -10.72 6.01
C TYR A 126 -9.49 -9.49 6.68
N GLN A 127 -9.92 -9.65 7.93
CA GLN A 127 -10.55 -8.58 8.70
C GLN A 127 -9.59 -7.40 8.91
N THR A 128 -8.32 -7.65 9.25
CA THR A 128 -7.33 -6.58 9.42
C THR A 128 -7.08 -5.83 8.11
N LYS A 129 -6.96 -6.55 6.98
CA LYS A 129 -6.82 -5.92 5.65
C LYS A 129 -8.03 -5.07 5.27
N GLN A 130 -9.24 -5.57 5.56
CA GLN A 130 -10.48 -4.83 5.33
C GLN A 130 -10.54 -3.54 6.17
N THR A 131 -10.17 -3.61 7.46
CA THR A 131 -10.09 -2.44 8.33
C THR A 131 -9.12 -1.41 7.76
N ILE A 132 -7.89 -1.83 7.42
CA ILE A 132 -6.88 -0.95 6.83
C ILE A 132 -7.42 -0.30 5.55
N SER A 133 -7.99 -1.08 4.63
CA SER A 133 -8.57 -0.57 3.38
C SER A 133 -9.61 0.53 3.64
N ARG A 134 -10.53 0.31 4.58
CA ARG A 134 -11.58 1.29 4.91
C ARG A 134 -11.00 2.58 5.50
N GLU A 135 -10.06 2.46 6.42
CA GLU A 135 -9.41 3.62 7.06
C GLU A 135 -8.58 4.41 6.05
N MET A 136 -7.93 3.73 5.10
CA MET A 136 -7.18 4.38 4.02
C MET A 136 -8.10 5.22 3.14
N ASP A 137 -9.26 4.70 2.76
CA ASP A 137 -10.23 5.42 1.94
C ASP A 137 -10.77 6.64 2.66
N GLN A 138 -11.06 6.52 3.96
CA GLN A 138 -11.45 7.65 4.80
C GLN A 138 -10.36 8.74 4.87
N GLU A 139 -9.10 8.35 5.04
CA GLU A 139 -7.99 9.30 5.07
C GLU A 139 -7.78 9.99 3.70
N ARG A 140 -7.94 9.26 2.59
CA ARG A 140 -7.90 9.86 1.25
C ARG A 140 -9.02 10.87 1.04
N MET A 141 -10.25 10.55 1.47
CA MET A 141 -11.38 11.49 1.42
C MET A 141 -11.09 12.74 2.25
N ARG A 142 -10.59 12.59 3.48
CA ARG A 142 -10.22 13.73 4.35
C ARG A 142 -9.17 14.64 3.72
N ARG A 143 -8.14 14.07 3.08
CA ARG A 143 -7.11 14.83 2.35
C ARG A 143 -7.67 15.54 1.13
N ALA A 144 -8.54 14.89 0.37
CA ALA A 144 -9.20 15.49 -0.78
C ALA A 144 -10.10 16.66 -0.37
N GLU A 145 -10.92 16.50 0.67
CA GLU A 145 -11.76 17.56 1.24
C GLU A 145 -10.92 18.76 1.69
N SER A 146 -9.81 18.50 2.39
CA SER A 146 -8.88 19.55 2.83
C SER A 146 -8.30 20.34 1.66
N LEU A 147 -7.92 19.66 0.57
CA LEU A 147 -7.43 20.30 -0.65
C LEU A 147 -8.53 21.10 -1.37
N MET A 148 -9.77 20.61 -1.36
CA MET A 148 -10.91 21.33 -1.94
C MET A 148 -11.22 22.61 -1.17
N LEU A 149 -11.17 22.58 0.17
CA LEU A 149 -11.36 23.76 1.01
C LEU A 149 -10.25 24.80 0.81
N LEU A 150 -9.00 24.37 0.63
CA LEU A 150 -7.90 25.28 0.35
C LEU A 150 -8.08 25.99 -1.01
N ARG A 151 -8.63 25.29 -2.01
CA ARG A 151 -8.88 25.82 -3.35
C ARG A 151 -10.13 26.68 -3.43
N ASN A 152 -11.10 26.47 -2.55
CA ASN A 152 -12.32 27.28 -2.44
C ASN A 152 -12.52 27.71 -0.99
N PRO A 153 -11.83 28.77 -0.52
CA PRO A 153 -12.08 29.29 0.81
C PRO A 153 -13.54 29.72 0.88
N VAL A 154 -14.33 29.01 1.68
CA VAL A 154 -15.73 29.33 1.93
C VAL A 154 -15.78 30.81 2.33
N ARG A 155 -16.36 31.66 1.46
CA ARG A 155 -16.62 33.05 1.79
C ARG A 155 -17.67 33.03 2.90
N HIS A 156 -17.23 33.11 4.15
CA HIS A 156 -18.13 33.40 5.26
C HIS A 156 -18.69 34.80 5.02
N THR A 157 -19.82 34.89 4.32
CA THR A 157 -20.64 36.09 4.27
C THR A 157 -21.05 36.37 5.70
N HIS A 158 -20.37 37.34 6.32
CA HIS A 158 -20.83 37.91 7.59
C HIS A 158 -22.21 38.48 7.32
N THR A 159 -23.21 37.86 7.95
CA THR A 159 -24.55 38.42 8.12
C THR A 159 -24.41 39.77 8.80
N HIS A 160 -24.50 40.85 8.04
CA HIS A 160 -24.81 42.15 8.63
C HIS A 160 -26.28 42.12 9.05
N THR A 161 -26.50 41.80 10.33
CA THR A 161 -27.67 42.26 11.08
C THR A 161 -27.68 43.78 11.03
N HIS A 162 -28.54 44.37 10.20
CA HIS A 162 -28.83 45.79 10.25
C HIS A 162 -30.00 46.00 11.22
N THR A 163 -29.66 46.24 12.47
CA THR A 163 -30.47 47.01 13.40
C THR A 163 -30.17 48.49 13.14
N HIS A 164 -31.08 49.21 12.48
CA HIS A 164 -31.67 50.44 13.00
C HIS A 164 -32.84 50.92 12.14
#